data_AF-A0A0F9KCH0-F1
#
_entry.id   AF-A0A0F9KCH0-F1
#
_cell.length_a   1.000
_cell.length_b   1.000
_cell.length_c   1.000
_cell.angle_alpha   90.00
_cell.angle_beta   90.00
_cell.angle_gamma   90.00
#
_symmetry.space_group_name_H-M   'P 1'
#
loop_
_entity.id
_entity.type
_entity.pdbx_description
1 polymer ?
#
loop_
_entity_poly.entity_id
_entity_poly.type
_entity_poly.pdbx_seq_one_letter_code
_entity_poly.pdbx_strand_id
1 'polypeptide(L)'
;PDVQLWYLGSSSLSNENITFLNRRNATLALGTNDTTRLTISGSGTVDLQNNDLTNIGNAGTDITSTGADFGVEVEVNDATDSTSGDTGSIHTAGGIGAVLNIYSEADIQAEGNYAIGTVAAKSLTFNKVTNTQGVTNSAVEIADGAATANGAFALVTGRSVAAGGIFLDIVVFGRNGAPVVIASYTVDASPTTRTYTSGAASKLYLAMGIAATYDITVWFIGSMSPI
;
A
#
# COMPACT_ATOMS: atom_id res chain seq x y z
N PRO A 1 2.64 22.55 65.52
CA PRO A 1 2.80 21.17 66.02
C PRO A 1 3.28 20.27 64.88
N ASP A 2 4.55 19.91 64.93
CA ASP A 2 5.31 19.70 63.68
C ASP A 2 5.47 18.23 63.32
N VAL A 3 4.78 17.33 64.04
CA VAL A 3 4.52 15.95 63.63
C VAL A 3 3.11 15.57 64.10
N GLN A 4 2.15 15.44 63.19
CA GLN A 4 0.82 14.90 63.49
C GLN A 4 0.65 13.58 62.73
N LEU A 5 0.37 12.51 63.48
CA LEU A 5 0.01 11.20 62.95
C LEU A 5 -1.52 11.14 62.81
N TRP A 6 -2.02 11.04 61.59
CA TRP A 6 -3.44 10.94 61.31
C TRP A 6 -3.78 9.46 61.02
N TYR A 7 -4.58 8.84 61.89
CA TYR A 7 -5.17 7.53 61.62
C TYR A 7 -6.50 7.73 60.90
N LEU A 8 -6.62 7.20 59.69
CA LEU A 8 -7.90 7.09 58.99
C LEU A 8 -8.57 5.80 59.46
N GLY A 9 -9.66 5.93 60.22
CA GLY A 9 -10.60 4.84 60.48
C GLY A 9 -11.51 4.61 59.27
N SER A 10 -12.09 3.42 59.16
CA SER A 10 -13.06 3.10 58.10
C SER A 10 -14.27 4.03 58.14
N SER A 11 -14.77 4.45 56.98
CA SER A 11 -16.04 5.17 56.86
C SER A 11 -17.21 4.19 56.84
N SER A 12 -18.20 4.40 57.70
CA SER A 12 -19.34 3.51 57.95
C SER A 12 -20.61 3.86 57.14
N LEU A 13 -20.48 4.42 55.94
CA LEU A 13 -21.62 4.75 55.08
C LEU A 13 -21.41 4.24 53.66
N SER A 14 -22.51 4.11 52.92
CA SER A 14 -22.74 3.35 51.66
C SER A 14 -21.82 3.64 50.46
N ASN A 15 -20.79 4.48 50.62
CA ASN A 15 -19.78 4.70 49.60
C ASN A 15 -18.45 4.10 50.09
N GLU A 16 -17.98 3.05 49.41
CA GLU A 16 -16.76 2.28 49.72
C GLU A 16 -15.46 3.01 49.30
N ASN A 17 -15.54 4.26 48.84
CA ASN A 17 -14.40 4.99 48.31
C ASN A 17 -13.47 5.47 49.44
N ILE A 18 -12.20 5.08 49.38
CA ILE A 18 -11.13 5.58 50.25
C ILE A 18 -10.36 6.67 49.50
N THR A 19 -10.28 7.88 50.07
CA THR A 19 -9.52 9.00 49.47
C THR A 19 -8.29 9.32 50.30
N PHE A 20 -7.12 9.24 49.66
CA PHE A 20 -5.86 9.71 50.26
C PHE A 20 -5.61 11.17 49.82
N LEU A 21 -5.71 12.11 50.76
CA LEU A 21 -5.43 13.53 50.51
C LEU A 21 -4.08 13.91 51.13
N ASN A 22 -3.09 14.18 50.29
CA ASN A 22 -1.85 14.77 50.75
C ASN A 22 -1.94 16.31 50.74
N ARG A 23 -1.74 16.95 51.90
CA ARG A 23 -1.82 18.40 52.05
C ARG A 23 -0.42 19.02 51.94
N ARG A 24 -0.34 20.20 51.31
CA ARG A 24 0.89 21.03 51.16
C ARG A 24 1.94 20.50 50.16
N ASN A 25 1.51 19.85 49.06
CA ASN A 25 2.42 19.31 48.04
C ASN A 25 3.48 18.34 48.59
N ALA A 26 3.23 17.72 49.76
CA ALA A 26 4.14 16.72 50.29
C ALA A 26 4.03 15.43 49.46
N THR A 27 5.09 14.63 49.43
CA THR A 27 5.10 13.33 48.75
C THR A 27 4.15 12.36 49.44
N LEU A 28 3.19 11.78 48.71
CA LEU A 28 2.38 10.68 49.22
C LEU A 28 3.17 9.38 49.06
N ALA A 29 3.80 8.91 50.12
CA ALA A 29 4.49 7.63 50.13
C ALA A 29 3.52 6.53 50.58
N LEU A 30 3.13 5.65 49.66
CA LEU A 30 2.43 4.40 49.97
C LEU A 30 3.49 3.30 50.10
N GLY A 31 3.89 3.01 51.33
CA GLY A 31 4.89 1.99 51.61
C GLY A 31 4.31 0.60 51.38
N THR A 32 5.07 -0.24 50.69
CA THR A 32 4.78 -1.65 50.51
C THR A 32 5.79 -2.48 51.32
N ASN A 33 5.39 -3.65 51.79
CA ASN A 33 6.19 -4.57 52.60
C ASN A 33 7.24 -5.30 51.74
N ASP A 34 8.26 -4.56 51.30
CA ASP A 34 9.38 -5.06 50.49
C ASP A 34 9.02 -5.60 49.09
N THR A 35 7.75 -5.51 48.69
CA THR A 35 7.31 -5.70 47.29
C THR A 35 7.08 -4.33 46.67
N THR A 36 7.91 -3.84 45.76
CA THR A 36 7.89 -2.45 45.25
C THR A 36 6.65 -2.04 44.40
N ARG A 37 5.50 -2.69 44.58
CA ARG A 37 4.32 -2.58 43.72
C ARG A 37 3.06 -2.29 44.52
N LEU A 38 2.38 -1.19 44.21
CA LEU A 38 0.96 -1.02 44.49
C LEU A 38 0.17 -1.77 43.40
N THR A 39 -0.54 -2.83 43.77
CA THR A 39 -1.45 -3.52 42.84
C THR A 39 -2.84 -2.91 42.94
N ILE A 40 -3.30 -2.24 41.87
CA ILE A 40 -4.69 -1.82 41.72
C ILE A 40 -5.40 -2.90 40.90
N SER A 41 -6.08 -3.83 41.57
CA SER A 41 -6.88 -4.87 40.93
C SER A 41 -8.35 -4.48 40.99
N GLY A 42 -8.91 -4.10 39.85
CA GLY A 42 -10.32 -3.76 39.72
C GLY A 42 -10.71 -3.69 38.25
N SER A 43 -11.98 -3.94 37.94
CA SER A 43 -12.52 -3.82 36.58
C SER A 43 -12.82 -2.37 36.18
N GLY A 44 -12.42 -1.40 37.01
CA GLY A 44 -12.65 0.02 36.79
C GLY A 44 -11.47 0.71 36.11
N THR A 45 -11.68 1.95 35.68
CA THR A 45 -10.64 2.78 35.07
C THR A 45 -9.68 3.31 36.14
N VAL A 46 -8.37 3.24 35.86
CA VAL A 46 -7.35 3.99 36.60
C VAL A 46 -7.00 5.22 35.79
N ASP A 47 -7.37 6.40 36.28
CA ASP A 47 -7.01 7.67 35.66
C ASP A 47 -5.73 8.23 36.30
N LEU A 48 -4.70 8.45 35.49
CA LEU A 48 -3.36 8.90 35.92
C LEU A 48 -3.02 10.23 35.25
N GLN A 49 -3.62 11.33 35.72
CA GLN A 49 -3.41 12.66 35.14
C GLN A 49 -2.01 13.23 35.49
N ASN A 50 -1.33 13.82 34.50
CA ASN A 50 -0.04 14.53 34.64
C ASN A 50 1.13 13.68 35.19
N ASN A 51 1.18 12.39 34.87
CA ASN A 51 2.27 11.50 35.28
C ASN A 51 3.20 11.17 34.10
N ASP A 52 4.51 11.16 34.35
CA ASP A 52 5.50 10.60 33.43
C ASP A 52 5.45 9.06 33.53
N LEU A 53 4.55 8.43 32.77
CA LEU A 53 4.45 6.98 32.69
C LEU A 53 5.56 6.42 31.78
N THR A 54 6.68 6.03 32.39
CA THR A 54 7.88 5.56 31.65
C THR A 54 7.84 4.08 31.25
N ASN A 55 6.89 3.30 31.77
CA ASN A 55 6.78 1.88 31.45
C ASN A 55 5.31 1.42 31.50
N ILE A 56 4.62 1.50 30.35
CA ILE A 56 3.32 0.86 30.14
C ILE A 56 3.60 -0.59 29.74
N GLY A 57 4.07 -1.40 30.69
CA GLY A 57 4.28 -2.81 30.51
C GLY A 57 2.96 -3.54 30.69
N ASN A 58 2.22 -3.77 29.60
CA ASN A 58 0.95 -4.48 29.67
C ASN A 58 1.01 -5.76 28.83
N ALA A 59 0.93 -6.91 29.50
CA ALA A 59 0.86 -8.21 28.84
C ALA A 59 -0.53 -8.37 28.22
N GLY A 60 -0.68 -7.93 26.97
CA GLY A 60 -1.81 -8.32 26.11
C GLY A 60 -3.05 -7.43 26.12
N THR A 61 -2.93 -6.12 26.32
CA THR A 61 -4.01 -5.20 25.91
C THR A 61 -3.49 -3.99 25.15
N ASP A 62 -4.20 -3.68 24.07
CA ASP A 62 -3.95 -2.59 23.13
C ASP A 62 -3.74 -1.25 23.85
N ILE A 63 -2.69 -0.50 23.46
CA ILE A 63 -2.64 0.93 23.75
C ILE A 63 -3.66 1.60 22.83
N THR A 64 -4.94 1.57 23.20
CA THR A 64 -5.99 2.27 22.46
C THR A 64 -5.97 3.74 22.84
N SER A 65 -5.34 4.55 22.00
CA SER A 65 -5.38 6.01 22.11
C SER A 65 -6.03 6.59 20.85
N THR A 66 -6.89 7.59 21.01
CA THR A 66 -7.50 8.31 19.88
C THR A 66 -6.57 9.38 19.29
N GLY A 67 -5.27 9.36 19.62
CA GLY A 67 -4.31 10.38 19.20
C GLY A 67 -2.97 10.35 19.95
N ALA A 68 -2.35 9.18 20.15
CA ALA A 68 -0.99 9.14 20.69
C ALA A 68 0.00 9.82 19.73
N ASP A 69 0.80 10.72 20.29
CA ASP A 69 2.00 11.24 19.65
C ASP A 69 3.21 10.55 20.29
N PHE A 70 3.90 9.72 19.53
CA PHE A 70 5.15 9.10 19.95
C PHE A 70 6.29 10.03 19.51
N GLY A 71 6.73 10.92 20.40
CA GLY A 71 7.82 11.87 20.13
C GLY A 71 9.22 11.24 19.95
N VAL A 72 9.27 9.93 19.70
CA VAL A 72 10.46 9.09 19.56
C VAL A 72 10.25 8.07 18.44
N GLU A 73 11.31 7.34 18.09
CA GLU A 73 11.22 6.21 17.17
C GLU A 73 10.27 5.13 17.72
N VAL A 74 9.36 4.65 16.87
CA VAL A 74 8.48 3.52 17.17
C VAL A 74 9.08 2.28 16.52
N GLU A 75 9.64 1.39 17.32
CA GLU A 75 10.18 0.11 16.88
C GLU A 75 9.15 -1.00 17.12
N VAL A 76 8.88 -1.81 16.08
CA VAL A 76 8.17 -3.08 16.20
C VAL A 76 9.19 -4.19 15.94
N ASN A 77 9.74 -4.76 17.02
CA ASN A 77 10.87 -5.70 16.97
C ASN A 77 10.45 -7.17 16.86
N ASP A 78 9.19 -7.50 17.12
CA ASP A 78 8.62 -8.83 16.98
C ASP A 78 7.15 -8.75 16.52
N ALA A 79 6.89 -9.27 15.32
CA ALA A 79 5.55 -9.52 14.77
C ALA A 79 5.39 -11.00 14.40
N THR A 80 6.26 -11.87 14.93
CA THR A 80 6.38 -13.27 14.56
C THR A 80 5.09 -13.99 14.96
N ASP A 81 4.31 -14.39 13.96
CA ASP A 81 3.05 -15.15 14.05
C ASP A 81 1.72 -14.36 14.09
N SER A 82 1.66 -13.15 13.52
CA SER A 82 0.34 -12.61 13.14
C SER A 82 -0.17 -13.23 11.84
N THR A 83 -1.16 -14.10 11.95
CA THR A 83 -1.97 -14.58 10.82
C THR A 83 -3.14 -13.64 10.48
N SER A 84 -3.30 -12.57 11.27
CA SER A 84 -4.30 -11.53 11.07
C SER A 84 -3.76 -10.45 10.13
N GLY A 85 -4.58 -10.03 9.17
CA GLY A 85 -4.30 -8.86 8.33
C GLY A 85 -4.26 -7.53 9.10
N ASP A 86 -4.61 -7.55 10.40
CA ASP A 86 -4.76 -6.34 11.23
C ASP A 86 -3.92 -6.36 12.53
N THR A 87 -3.44 -7.51 13.04
CA THR A 87 -2.83 -7.60 14.40
C THR A 87 -1.33 -7.99 14.45
N GLY A 88 -0.62 -7.81 13.34
CA GLY A 88 0.85 -7.75 13.30
C GLY A 88 1.34 -6.92 12.11
N SER A 89 0.41 -6.19 11.51
CA SER A 89 0.59 -5.26 10.42
C SER A 89 0.54 -3.84 10.96
N ILE A 90 1.28 -2.93 10.34
CA ILE A 90 1.01 -1.50 10.48
C ILE A 90 -0.21 -1.18 9.60
N HIS A 91 -1.42 -1.25 10.19
CA HIS A 91 -2.64 -0.80 9.51
C HIS A 91 -2.79 0.72 9.68
N THR A 92 -2.88 1.45 8.57
CA THR A 92 -3.07 2.91 8.57
C THR A 92 -4.24 3.26 7.66
N ALA A 93 -5.23 4.00 8.16
CA ALA A 93 -6.39 4.41 7.35
C ALA A 93 -6.00 5.33 6.17
N GLY A 94 -4.85 6.03 6.28
CA GLY A 94 -4.33 6.96 5.27
C GLY A 94 -3.08 6.47 4.53
N GLY A 95 -2.67 5.22 4.73
CA GLY A 95 -1.41 4.68 4.19
C GLY A 95 -0.16 5.09 4.96
N ILE A 96 1.00 4.60 4.50
CA ILE A 96 2.31 4.84 5.10
C ILE A 96 3.03 5.95 4.34
N GLY A 97 3.28 7.08 5.00
CA GLY A 97 4.10 8.17 4.47
C GLY A 97 5.56 8.03 4.86
N ALA A 98 6.45 7.69 3.92
CA ALA A 98 7.90 7.69 4.13
C ALA A 98 8.54 8.89 3.42
N VAL A 99 9.35 9.66 4.12
CA VAL A 99 10.06 10.83 3.54
C VAL A 99 11.22 10.42 2.64
N LEU A 100 11.83 9.26 2.90
CA LEU A 100 13.01 8.80 2.18
C LEU A 100 12.77 7.45 1.48
N ASN A 101 12.92 6.35 2.22
CA ASN A 101 12.87 4.99 1.67
C ASN A 101 11.92 4.11 2.48
N ILE A 102 11.30 3.16 1.79
CA ILE A 102 10.65 1.99 2.37
C ILE A 102 11.51 0.79 1.96
N TYR A 103 12.12 0.12 2.93
CA TYR A 103 12.90 -1.08 2.70
C TYR A 103 12.04 -2.30 3.03
N SER A 104 12.01 -3.28 2.13
CA SER A 104 11.42 -4.59 2.37
C SER A 104 12.44 -5.64 1.95
N GLU A 105 12.65 -6.66 2.78
CA GLU A 105 13.50 -7.81 2.44
C GLU A 105 12.78 -8.80 1.51
N ALA A 106 11.45 -8.74 1.48
CA ALA A 106 10.59 -9.57 0.65
C ALA A 106 9.72 -8.69 -0.28
N ASP A 107 8.62 -9.25 -0.78
CA ASP A 107 7.74 -8.56 -1.72
C ASP A 107 6.97 -7.39 -1.08
N ILE A 108 6.73 -6.35 -1.89
CA ILE A 108 5.74 -5.31 -1.60
C ILE A 108 4.52 -5.61 -2.47
N GLN A 109 3.38 -5.92 -1.85
CA GLN A 109 2.11 -6.20 -2.53
C GLN A 109 1.15 -5.03 -2.35
N ALA A 110 0.41 -4.68 -3.42
CA ALA A 110 -0.61 -3.64 -3.40
C ALA A 110 -1.92 -4.18 -3.98
N GLU A 111 -3.00 -4.12 -3.21
CA GLU A 111 -4.33 -4.55 -3.63
C GLU A 111 -5.06 -3.39 -4.34
N GLY A 112 -4.53 -2.97 -5.49
CA GLY A 112 -5.13 -1.90 -6.28
C GLY A 112 -4.18 -1.22 -7.25
N ASN A 113 -4.46 0.05 -7.56
CA ASN A 113 -3.62 0.84 -8.44
C ASN A 113 -2.37 1.30 -7.69
N TYR A 114 -1.19 0.96 -8.21
CA TYR A 114 0.09 1.41 -7.69
C TYR A 114 0.72 2.43 -8.65
N ALA A 115 0.91 3.65 -8.15
CA ALA A 115 1.61 4.71 -8.87
C ALA A 115 2.99 4.90 -8.24
N ILE A 116 4.04 4.58 -8.99
CA ILE A 116 5.40 4.98 -8.62
C ILE A 116 5.63 6.36 -9.23
N GLY A 117 5.99 7.34 -8.40
CA GLY A 117 6.26 8.71 -8.84
C GLY A 117 7.52 8.83 -9.71
N THR A 118 8.21 9.96 -9.62
CA THR A 118 9.45 10.22 -10.37
C THR A 118 10.51 9.18 -10.00
N VAL A 119 10.84 8.29 -10.93
CA VAL A 119 11.85 7.26 -10.69
C VAL A 119 13.18 7.72 -11.26
N ALA A 120 14.10 8.09 -10.38
CA ALA A 120 15.49 8.39 -10.74
C ALA A 120 16.37 7.14 -10.90
N ALA A 121 15.79 5.93 -10.84
CA ALA A 121 16.51 4.66 -10.92
C ALA A 121 16.56 4.07 -12.35
N LYS A 122 17.73 3.56 -12.75
CA LYS A 122 18.09 3.09 -14.11
C LYS A 122 17.31 1.87 -14.66
N SER A 123 16.36 1.30 -13.93
CA SER A 123 15.63 0.10 -14.36
C SER A 123 14.26 -0.02 -13.68
N LEU A 124 13.29 0.74 -14.17
CA LEU A 124 11.88 0.51 -13.86
C LEU A 124 11.13 0.16 -15.15
N THR A 125 10.72 -1.10 -15.26
CA THR A 125 9.88 -1.55 -16.38
C THR A 125 8.42 -1.45 -15.97
N PHE A 126 7.79 -0.30 -16.21
CA PHE A 126 6.33 -0.22 -16.19
C PHE A 126 5.79 -0.97 -17.39
N ASN A 127 5.33 -2.18 -17.15
CA ASN A 127 4.63 -2.92 -18.16
C ASN A 127 3.12 -2.78 -17.94
N LYS A 128 2.48 -1.87 -18.68
CA LYS A 128 1.03 -1.85 -18.74
C LYS A 128 0.58 -2.96 -19.68
N VAL A 129 -0.21 -3.90 -19.15
CA VAL A 129 -0.85 -4.94 -19.96
C VAL A 129 -2.29 -4.53 -20.23
N THR A 130 -2.64 -4.33 -21.50
CA THR A 130 -4.03 -4.18 -21.93
C THR A 130 -4.49 -5.49 -22.56
N ASN A 131 -5.74 -5.87 -22.28
CA ASN A 131 -6.41 -6.98 -22.96
C ASN A 131 -7.65 -6.44 -23.67
N THR A 132 -7.66 -6.53 -24.99
CA THR A 132 -8.76 -6.08 -25.85
C THR A 132 -9.35 -7.31 -26.54
N GLN A 133 -10.56 -7.70 -26.13
CA GLN A 133 -11.28 -8.80 -26.74
C GLN A 133 -12.03 -8.32 -27.99
N GLY A 134 -12.30 -9.22 -28.92
CA GLY A 134 -13.24 -8.90 -29.99
C GLY A 134 -12.68 -8.12 -31.18
N VAL A 135 -11.35 -8.05 -31.36
CA VAL A 135 -10.75 -7.26 -32.44
C VAL A 135 -11.01 -7.96 -33.78
N THR A 136 -11.58 -7.21 -34.73
CA THR A 136 -11.97 -7.69 -36.07
C THR A 136 -11.35 -6.80 -37.15
N ASN A 137 -12.00 -6.65 -38.30
CA ASN A 137 -11.53 -5.81 -39.40
C ASN A 137 -11.73 -4.30 -39.20
N SER A 138 -12.46 -3.91 -38.17
CA SER A 138 -12.55 -2.52 -37.75
C SER A 138 -11.43 -2.20 -36.76
N ALA A 139 -10.80 -1.04 -36.93
CA ALA A 139 -9.71 -0.61 -36.05
C ALA A 139 -10.22 -0.39 -34.62
N VAL A 140 -9.62 -1.06 -33.65
CA VAL A 140 -9.92 -0.93 -32.22
C VAL A 140 -8.69 -0.42 -31.49
N GLU A 141 -8.87 0.44 -30.49
CA GLU A 141 -7.80 0.89 -29.61
C GLU A 141 -7.30 -0.30 -28.78
N ILE A 142 -6.00 -0.59 -28.87
CA ILE A 142 -5.37 -1.71 -28.15
C ILE A 142 -4.33 -1.26 -27.13
N ALA A 143 -3.81 -0.04 -27.23
CA ALA A 143 -2.91 0.53 -26.24
C ALA A 143 -3.00 2.06 -26.18
N ASP A 144 -2.74 2.59 -24.99
CA ASP A 144 -2.63 4.03 -24.78
C ASP A 144 -1.43 4.62 -25.50
N GLY A 145 -1.48 5.94 -25.72
CA GLY A 145 -0.43 6.65 -26.41
C GLY A 145 0.77 7.03 -25.56
N ALA A 146 1.94 7.11 -26.21
CA ALA A 146 3.10 7.79 -25.63
C ALA A 146 2.76 9.27 -25.42
N ALA A 147 2.77 9.73 -24.17
CA ALA A 147 2.53 11.14 -23.82
C ALA A 147 3.65 12.07 -24.33
N THR A 148 4.81 11.53 -24.73
CA THR A 148 5.99 12.32 -25.14
C THR A 148 6.32 12.15 -26.63
N ALA A 149 7.20 13.02 -27.13
CA ALA A 149 7.64 13.05 -28.53
C ALA A 149 8.51 11.84 -28.95
N ASN A 150 8.93 10.98 -28.00
CA ASN A 150 9.98 9.99 -28.22
C ASN A 150 9.48 8.62 -28.74
N GLY A 151 8.18 8.47 -28.98
CA GLY A 151 7.58 7.20 -29.38
C GLY A 151 7.52 6.17 -28.24
N ALA A 152 6.76 5.11 -28.43
CA ALA A 152 6.62 3.98 -27.52
C ALA A 152 6.85 2.67 -28.25
N PHE A 153 7.21 1.66 -27.46
CA PHE A 153 7.37 0.29 -27.90
C PHE A 153 6.22 -0.55 -27.35
N ALA A 154 5.59 -1.35 -28.20
CA ALA A 154 4.56 -2.30 -27.83
C ALA A 154 4.91 -3.69 -28.34
N LEU A 155 4.77 -4.68 -27.47
CA LEU A 155 4.70 -6.08 -27.85
C LEU A 155 3.22 -6.47 -27.92
N VAL A 156 2.72 -6.75 -29.12
CA VAL A 156 1.31 -7.05 -29.38
C VAL A 156 1.19 -8.53 -29.67
N THR A 157 0.46 -9.27 -28.84
CA THR A 157 0.06 -10.65 -29.14
C THR A 157 -1.42 -10.71 -29.46
N GLY A 158 -1.77 -11.62 -30.35
CA GLY A 158 -3.18 -11.90 -30.64
C GLY A 158 -3.42 -13.38 -30.79
N ARG A 159 -4.57 -13.84 -30.30
CA ARG A 159 -5.06 -15.20 -30.47
C ARG A 159 -6.46 -15.18 -31.06
N SER A 160 -6.67 -15.95 -32.12
CA SER A 160 -8.01 -16.10 -32.71
C SER A 160 -8.92 -16.86 -31.74
N VAL A 161 -10.12 -16.33 -31.55
CA VAL A 161 -11.13 -16.94 -30.68
C VAL A 161 -11.66 -18.26 -31.29
N ALA A 162 -11.71 -18.35 -32.62
CA ALA A 162 -12.31 -19.48 -33.34
C ALA A 162 -11.32 -20.31 -34.17
N ALA A 163 -10.32 -19.67 -34.79
CA ALA A 163 -9.46 -20.32 -35.79
C ALA A 163 -8.12 -20.82 -35.22
N GLY A 164 -7.84 -20.57 -33.93
CA GLY A 164 -6.60 -21.00 -33.27
C GLY A 164 -5.32 -20.26 -33.71
N GLY A 165 -5.39 -19.37 -34.70
CA GLY A 165 -4.23 -18.61 -35.17
C GLY A 165 -3.67 -17.66 -34.12
N ILE A 166 -2.34 -17.55 -34.07
CA ILE A 166 -1.62 -16.70 -33.10
C ILE A 166 -0.63 -15.80 -33.84
N PHE A 167 -0.43 -14.59 -33.33
CA PHE A 167 0.67 -13.73 -33.77
C PHE A 167 1.33 -12.99 -32.60
N LEU A 168 2.55 -12.51 -32.89
CA LEU A 168 3.35 -11.63 -32.07
C LEU A 168 3.93 -10.55 -32.97
N ASP A 169 3.62 -9.29 -32.70
CA ASP A 169 4.23 -8.15 -33.38
C ASP A 169 4.98 -7.27 -32.39
N ILE A 170 6.11 -6.74 -32.85
CA ILE A 170 6.83 -5.66 -32.19
C ILE A 170 6.52 -4.38 -32.95
N VAL A 171 5.86 -3.44 -32.27
CA VAL A 171 5.37 -2.20 -32.88
C VAL A 171 6.00 -0.99 -32.19
N VAL A 172 6.52 -0.07 -32.99
CA VAL A 172 6.92 1.26 -32.52
C VAL A 172 5.98 2.30 -33.08
N PHE A 173 5.46 3.17 -32.21
CA PHE A 173 4.45 4.17 -32.58
C PHE A 173 4.66 5.45 -31.76
N GLY A 174 4.12 6.59 -32.21
CA GLY A 174 4.31 7.86 -31.51
C GLY A 174 3.44 8.98 -32.06
N ARG A 175 3.59 10.18 -31.47
CA ARG A 175 2.67 11.32 -31.68
C ARG A 175 2.50 11.75 -33.13
N ASN A 176 3.52 11.59 -33.97
CA ASN A 176 3.55 12.13 -35.34
C ASN A 176 3.96 11.10 -36.41
N GLY A 177 3.91 9.80 -36.11
CA GLY A 177 4.32 8.73 -37.02
C GLY A 177 3.23 7.68 -37.22
N ALA A 178 3.16 7.11 -38.43
CA ALA A 178 2.46 5.85 -38.64
C ALA A 178 3.17 4.76 -37.81
N PRO A 179 2.44 3.89 -37.09
CA PRO A 179 3.06 2.77 -36.39
C PRO A 179 3.89 1.91 -37.34
N VAL A 180 5.07 1.50 -36.90
CA VAL A 180 5.98 0.65 -37.65
C VAL A 180 6.08 -0.69 -36.95
N VAL A 181 5.79 -1.77 -37.69
CA VAL A 181 6.05 -3.14 -37.23
C VAL A 181 7.51 -3.46 -37.52
N ILE A 182 8.30 -3.64 -36.46
CA ILE A 182 9.74 -3.93 -36.54
C ILE A 182 9.96 -5.42 -36.74
N ALA A 183 9.17 -6.25 -36.06
CA ALA A 183 9.19 -7.69 -36.19
C ALA A 183 7.77 -8.22 -36.10
N SER A 184 7.51 -9.28 -36.85
CA SER A 184 6.23 -9.99 -36.86
C SER A 184 6.53 -11.48 -36.88
N TYR A 185 5.86 -12.21 -36.01
CA TYR A 185 5.85 -13.66 -36.00
C TYR A 185 4.40 -14.15 -36.04
N THR A 186 4.14 -15.09 -36.92
CA THR A 186 2.80 -15.63 -37.18
C THR A 186 2.88 -17.14 -37.28
N VAL A 187 1.91 -17.83 -36.69
CA VAL A 187 1.70 -19.28 -36.87
C VAL A 187 0.38 -19.54 -37.59
N ASP A 188 0.18 -20.75 -38.08
CA ASP A 188 -0.94 -21.19 -38.93
C ASP A 188 -2.29 -20.54 -38.58
N ALA A 189 -3.03 -20.11 -39.61
CA ALA A 189 -4.30 -19.37 -39.53
C ALA A 189 -4.23 -17.98 -38.84
N SER A 190 -3.04 -17.42 -38.64
CA SER A 190 -2.85 -16.01 -38.29
C SER A 190 -3.32 -15.07 -39.41
N PRO A 191 -3.80 -13.84 -39.10
CA PRO A 191 -4.20 -12.88 -40.13
C PRO A 191 -3.03 -12.58 -41.05
N THR A 192 -3.25 -12.69 -42.37
CA THR A 192 -2.24 -12.35 -43.39
C THR A 192 -1.92 -10.85 -43.43
N THR A 193 -2.80 -10.02 -42.89
CA THR A 193 -2.60 -8.58 -42.79
C THR A 193 -3.07 -8.10 -41.43
N ARG A 194 -2.25 -7.28 -40.78
CA ARG A 194 -2.57 -6.58 -39.54
C ARG A 194 -2.20 -5.12 -39.75
N THR A 195 -3.17 -4.23 -39.56
CA THR A 195 -2.99 -2.82 -39.83
C THR A 195 -2.97 -2.06 -38.52
N TYR A 196 -1.81 -1.51 -38.21
CA TYR A 196 -1.63 -0.63 -37.06
C TYR A 196 -1.79 0.82 -37.49
N THR A 197 -2.58 1.58 -36.74
CA THR A 197 -2.77 3.02 -36.98
C THR A 197 -2.59 3.80 -35.69
N SER A 198 -2.14 5.04 -35.81
CA SER A 198 -2.08 5.98 -34.69
C SER A 198 -3.35 6.82 -34.66
N GLY A 199 -4.01 6.86 -33.50
CA GLY A 199 -5.19 7.69 -33.28
C GLY A 199 -4.88 8.97 -32.50
N ALA A 200 -5.92 9.66 -32.05
CA ALA A 200 -5.78 10.84 -31.19
C ALA A 200 -4.96 10.52 -29.93
N ALA A 201 -4.18 11.49 -29.46
CA ALA A 201 -3.30 11.36 -28.29
C ALA A 201 -2.26 10.21 -28.39
N SER A 202 -1.79 9.90 -29.61
CA SER A 202 -0.76 8.87 -29.87
C SER A 202 -1.19 7.42 -29.57
N LYS A 203 -2.49 7.14 -29.39
CA LYS A 203 -3.01 5.79 -29.09
C LYS A 203 -2.77 4.80 -30.24
N LEU A 204 -2.56 3.53 -29.92
CA LEU A 204 -2.35 2.47 -30.90
C LEU A 204 -3.66 1.75 -31.20
N TYR A 205 -4.01 1.69 -32.49
CA TYR A 205 -5.18 0.98 -32.99
C TYR A 205 -4.75 -0.19 -33.87
N LEU A 206 -5.53 -1.26 -33.85
CA LEU A 206 -5.29 -2.46 -34.63
C LEU A 206 -6.58 -2.91 -35.33
N ALA A 207 -6.45 -3.18 -36.63
CA ALA A 207 -7.46 -3.86 -37.44
C ALA A 207 -6.87 -5.15 -38.04
N MET A 208 -7.68 -6.22 -38.03
CA MET A 208 -7.35 -7.50 -38.67
C MET A 208 -7.73 -7.46 -40.15
N GLY A 209 -6.90 -8.03 -41.03
CA GLY A 209 -7.22 -8.18 -42.45
C GLY A 209 -8.29 -9.22 -42.77
N ILE A 210 -8.84 -9.89 -41.76
CA ILE A 210 -9.82 -10.98 -41.91
C ILE A 210 -11.02 -10.75 -40.98
N ALA A 211 -12.16 -11.34 -41.32
CA ALA A 211 -13.40 -11.24 -40.53
C ALA A 211 -13.41 -12.10 -39.24
N ALA A 212 -12.28 -12.72 -38.89
CA ALA A 212 -12.16 -13.47 -37.65
C ALA A 212 -11.90 -12.53 -36.46
N THR A 213 -12.30 -13.01 -35.28
CA THR A 213 -12.18 -12.27 -34.02
C THR A 213 -10.93 -12.70 -33.26
N TYR A 214 -10.21 -11.73 -32.71
CA TYR A 214 -8.99 -11.94 -31.94
C TYR A 214 -9.07 -11.27 -30.58
N ASP A 215 -8.53 -11.96 -29.58
CA ASP A 215 -8.21 -11.38 -28.29
C ASP A 215 -6.76 -10.91 -28.31
N ILE A 216 -6.56 -9.63 -28.00
CA ILE A 216 -5.28 -8.94 -28.13
C ILE A 216 -4.75 -8.60 -26.77
N THR A 217 -3.50 -9.00 -26.50
CA THR A 217 -2.77 -8.56 -25.31
C THR A 217 -1.62 -7.66 -25.74
N VAL A 218 -1.48 -6.50 -25.12
CA VAL A 218 -0.37 -5.58 -25.40
C VAL A 218 0.48 -5.40 -24.16
N TRP A 219 1.78 -5.66 -24.29
CA TRP A 219 2.82 -5.26 -23.36
C TRP A 219 3.36 -3.90 -23.79
N PHE A 220 3.03 -2.86 -23.04
CA PHE A 220 3.42 -1.50 -23.36
C PHE A 220 4.67 -1.10 -22.57
N ILE A 221 5.71 -0.66 -23.28
CA ILE A 221 6.90 -0.06 -22.71
C ILE A 221 6.89 1.43 -23.08
N GLY A 222 6.43 2.25 -22.13
CA GLY A 222 6.37 3.69 -22.29
C GLY A 222 7.75 4.32 -22.36
N SER A 223 7.90 5.40 -23.12
CA SER A 223 9.10 6.23 -23.10
C SER A 223 9.38 6.68 -21.66
N MET A 224 10.50 6.28 -21.08
CA MET A 224 11.07 6.99 -19.95
C MET A 224 11.33 8.43 -20.42
N SER A 225 10.85 9.43 -19.69
CA SER A 225 11.27 10.81 -19.95
C SER A 225 12.78 10.86 -19.69
N PRO A 226 13.64 11.18 -20.67
CA PRO A 226 14.99 11.60 -20.34
C PRO A 226 14.88 12.89 -19.53
N ILE A 227 15.48 12.93 -18.34
CA ILE A 227 15.86 14.17 -17.66
C ILE A 227 17.28 14.48 -18.10
#